data_AF-A0A1Q6PXB8-F1
#
_entry.id   AF-A0A1Q6PXB8-F1
#
_cell.length_a   1.000
_cell.length_b   1.000
_cell.length_c   1.000
_cell.angle_alpha   90.00
_cell.angle_beta   90.00
_cell.angle_gamma   90.00
#
_symmetry.space_group_name_H-M   'P 1'
#
loop_
_entity.id
_entity.type
_entity.pdbx_description
1 polymer ?
#
loop_
_entity_poly.entity_id
_entity_poly.type
_entity_poly.pdbx_seq_one_letter_code
_entity_poly.pdbx_strand_id
1 'polypeptide(L)'
;VMAANLYSGGIITVGTLIAVFLATSDEAILIIMGNPEHAGKIGVLLLAKVIIAIIAGYLVDIFFKKEIAVPHHEGELCHDCGCHNHSAGIVKPALRHTGKIFLYLFVFTFILNLCIDILGIDKISAMMLGDTVFQPAIAALIGLIPNCAASVILTQLYLSGAISFSSVIAGLCTGAGIGLVVLFKVNPDKKENIKIIAVLYVIAVIAGLILELTGV
;
A
#
# COMPACT_ATOMS: atom_id res chain seq x y z
N VAL A 1 0.58 8.94 -3.84
CA VAL A 1 -0.20 10.20 -4.04
C VAL A 1 -0.21 10.64 -5.49
N MET A 2 0.94 10.92 -6.11
CA MET A 2 1.00 11.39 -7.51
C MET A 2 0.25 10.47 -8.49
N ALA A 3 0.47 9.15 -8.41
CA ALA A 3 -0.21 8.19 -9.29
C ALA A 3 -1.74 8.24 -9.18
N ALA A 4 -2.30 8.41 -7.98
CA ALA A 4 -3.75 8.54 -7.79
C ALA A 4 -4.31 9.82 -8.45
N ASN A 5 -3.57 10.93 -8.39
CA ASN A 5 -3.95 12.17 -9.08
C ASN A 5 -3.85 12.03 -10.60
N LEU A 6 -2.79 11.40 -11.11
CA LEU A 6 -2.62 11.15 -12.55
C LEU A 6 -3.69 10.21 -13.09
N TYR A 7 -4.09 9.22 -12.28
CA TYR A 7 -5.18 8.31 -12.60
C TYR A 7 -6.52 9.04 -12.68
N SER A 8 -6.83 9.87 -11.67
CA SER A 8 -8.04 10.71 -11.67
C SER A 8 -8.08 11.70 -12.83
N GLY A 9 -6.92 12.19 -13.27
CA GLY A 9 -6.79 13.03 -14.47
C GLY A 9 -6.90 12.24 -15.78
N GLY A 10 -7.04 10.92 -15.73
CA GLY A 10 -7.09 10.03 -16.89
C GLY A 10 -5.80 9.97 -17.71
N ILE A 11 -4.66 10.33 -17.10
CA ILE A 11 -3.35 10.36 -17.74
C ILE A 11 -2.72 8.96 -17.74
N ILE A 12 -2.98 8.16 -16.69
CA ILE A 12 -2.45 6.80 -16.55
C ILE A 12 -3.56 5.76 -16.47
N THR A 13 -3.26 4.53 -16.90
CA THR A 13 -4.18 3.39 -16.84
C THR A 13 -4.30 2.82 -15.43
N VAL A 14 -5.33 1.99 -15.20
CA VAL A 14 -5.51 1.25 -13.95
C VAL A 14 -4.34 0.30 -13.69
N GLY A 15 -3.86 -0.40 -14.72
CA GLY A 15 -2.72 -1.31 -14.57
C GLY A 15 -1.46 -0.54 -14.18
N THR A 16 -1.24 0.65 -14.73
CA THR A 16 -0.15 1.53 -14.29
C THR A 16 -0.32 1.96 -12.83
N LEU A 17 -1.53 2.35 -12.41
CA LEU A 17 -1.83 2.70 -11.01
C LEU A 17 -1.52 1.53 -10.07
N ILE A 18 -2.00 0.32 -10.40
CA ILE A 18 -1.77 -0.88 -9.60
C ILE A 18 -0.29 -1.26 -9.56
N ALA A 19 0.43 -1.16 -10.68
CA ALA A 19 1.87 -1.40 -10.71
C ALA A 19 2.62 -0.45 -9.75
N VAL A 20 2.29 0.84 -9.76
CA VAL A 20 2.90 1.81 -8.84
C VAL A 20 2.57 1.49 -7.39
N PHE A 21 1.33 1.12 -7.10
CA PHE A 21 0.87 0.75 -5.75
C PHE A 21 1.56 -0.51 -5.22
N LEU A 22 1.70 -1.55 -6.05
CA LEU A 22 2.42 -2.78 -5.70
C LEU A 22 3.92 -2.53 -5.50
N ALA A 23 4.53 -1.66 -6.30
CA ALA A 23 5.97 -1.39 -6.25
C ALA A 23 6.37 -0.44 -5.10
N THR A 24 5.46 0.39 -4.60
CA THR A 24 5.77 1.38 -3.55
C THR A 24 6.34 0.69 -2.31
N SER A 25 7.55 1.08 -1.90
CA SER A 25 8.31 0.44 -0.82
C SER A 25 9.26 1.41 -0.12
N ASP A 26 8.83 2.66 0.06
CA ASP A 26 9.52 3.68 0.85
C ASP A 26 9.94 3.19 2.26
N GLU A 27 9.23 2.19 2.80
CA GLU A 27 9.56 1.50 4.05
C GLU A 27 10.82 0.62 3.99
N ALA A 28 11.11 0.02 2.83
CA ALA A 28 12.25 -0.90 2.69
C ALA A 28 13.60 -0.20 2.87
N ILE A 29 13.70 1.07 2.45
CA ILE A 29 14.89 1.89 2.65
C ILE A 29 15.09 2.17 4.15
N LEU A 30 14.03 2.50 4.87
CA LEU A 30 14.07 2.73 6.32
C LEU A 30 14.50 1.47 7.08
N ILE A 31 14.03 0.30 6.67
CA ILE A 31 14.37 -0.97 7.30
C ILE A 31 15.82 -1.38 7.02
N ILE A 32 16.32 -1.20 5.79
CA ILE A 32 17.74 -1.46 5.45
C ILE A 32 18.66 -0.56 6.28
N MET A 33 18.29 0.72 6.46
CA MET A 33 19.06 1.64 7.31
C MET A 33 19.01 1.26 8.80
N GLY A 34 17.89 0.70 9.28
CA GLY A 34 17.74 0.26 10.66
C GLY A 34 18.41 -1.10 10.96
N ASN A 35 18.55 -1.97 9.97
CA ASN A 35 19.09 -3.34 10.13
C ASN A 35 19.99 -3.74 8.94
N PRO A 36 21.22 -3.21 8.85
CA PRO A 36 22.10 -3.41 7.69
C PRO A 36 22.50 -4.88 7.47
N GLU A 37 22.55 -5.71 8.51
CA GLU A 37 22.87 -7.14 8.40
C GLU A 37 21.87 -7.93 7.54
N HIS A 38 20.62 -7.44 7.40
CA HIS A 38 19.55 -8.12 6.66
C HIS A 38 19.28 -7.50 5.29
N ALA A 39 20.13 -6.56 4.85
CA ALA A 39 19.95 -5.82 3.60
C ALA A 39 19.82 -6.73 2.36
N GLY A 40 20.52 -7.87 2.34
CA GLY A 40 20.42 -8.85 1.25
C GLY A 40 19.01 -9.45 1.09
N LYS A 41 18.37 -9.85 2.20
CA LYS A 41 17.00 -10.40 2.18
C LYS A 41 15.97 -9.35 1.76
N ILE A 42 16.14 -8.12 2.23
CA ILE A 42 15.25 -6.99 1.86
C ILE A 42 15.45 -6.61 0.38
N GLY A 43 16.67 -6.71 -0.15
CA GLY A 43 16.94 -6.49 -1.58
C GLY A 43 16.19 -7.49 -2.48
N VAL A 44 16.19 -8.78 -2.11
CA VAL A 44 15.41 -9.81 -2.82
C VAL A 44 13.90 -9.52 -2.73
N LEU A 45 13.43 -9.09 -1.57
CA LEU A 45 12.04 -8.68 -1.37
C LEU A 45 11.63 -7.53 -2.31
N LEU A 46 12.47 -6.49 -2.41
CA LEU A 46 12.23 -5.35 -3.30
C LEU A 46 12.19 -5.77 -4.77
N LEU A 47 13.14 -6.61 -5.19
CA LEU A 47 13.18 -7.11 -6.56
C LEU A 47 11.93 -7.92 -6.90
N ALA A 48 11.50 -8.80 -5.98
CA ALA A 48 10.27 -9.57 -6.14
C ALA A 48 9.05 -8.65 -6.31
N LYS A 49 8.91 -7.60 -5.49
CA LYS A 49 7.80 -6.63 -5.63
C LYS A 49 7.79 -5.94 -6.99
N VAL A 50 8.95 -5.53 -7.51
CA VAL A 50 9.04 -4.89 -8.83
C VAL A 50 8.60 -5.86 -9.93
N ILE A 51 9.05 -7.11 -9.89
CA ILE A 51 8.65 -8.13 -10.86
C ILE A 51 7.14 -8.38 -10.80
N ILE A 52 6.59 -8.58 -9.59
CA ILE A 52 5.15 -8.77 -9.36
C ILE A 52 4.37 -7.56 -9.89
N ALA A 53 4.82 -6.35 -9.60
CA ALA A 53 4.17 -5.11 -10.03
C ALA A 53 4.10 -4.96 -11.55
N ILE A 54 5.20 -5.28 -12.26
CA ILE A 54 5.24 -5.24 -13.73
C ILE A 54 4.25 -6.25 -14.31
N ILE A 55 4.32 -7.50 -13.86
CA ILE A 55 3.45 -8.59 -14.36
C ILE A 55 1.98 -8.25 -14.08
N ALA A 56 1.68 -7.87 -12.84
CA ALA A 56 0.34 -7.49 -12.42
C ALA A 56 -0.21 -6.29 -13.20
N GLY A 57 0.59 -5.24 -13.40
CA GLY A 57 0.18 -4.05 -14.14
C GLY A 57 -0.22 -4.37 -15.57
N TYR A 58 0.60 -5.15 -16.28
CA TYR A 58 0.27 -5.61 -17.63
C TYR A 58 -0.97 -6.52 -17.66
N LEU A 59 -1.09 -7.46 -16.72
CA LEU A 59 -2.26 -8.32 -16.63
C LEU A 59 -3.53 -7.47 -16.43
N VAL A 60 -3.53 -6.54 -15.50
CA VAL A 60 -4.67 -5.65 -15.24
C VAL A 60 -5.01 -4.83 -16.48
N ASP A 61 -4.02 -4.26 -17.17
CA ASP A 61 -4.27 -3.48 -18.39
C ASP A 61 -4.78 -4.33 -19.56
N ILE A 62 -4.51 -5.64 -19.60
CA ILE A 62 -5.07 -6.55 -20.61
C ILE A 62 -6.51 -6.93 -20.27
N PHE A 63 -6.77 -7.29 -19.01
CA PHE A 63 -8.07 -7.82 -18.58
C PHE A 63 -9.11 -6.73 -18.30
N PHE A 64 -8.70 -5.58 -17.76
CA PHE A 64 -9.61 -4.53 -17.28
C PHE A 64 -9.63 -3.26 -18.15
N LYS A 65 -8.93 -3.26 -19.30
CA LYS A 65 -8.87 -2.12 -20.25
C LYS A 65 -10.23 -1.54 -20.63
N LYS A 66 -11.25 -2.41 -20.72
CA LYS A 66 -12.60 -2.07 -21.21
C LYS A 66 -13.60 -1.74 -20.10
N GLU A 67 -13.40 -2.24 -18.88
CA GLU A 67 -14.33 -2.02 -17.77
C GLU A 67 -14.05 -0.74 -16.97
N ILE A 68 -12.83 -0.22 -17.10
CA ILE A 68 -12.37 0.98 -16.40
C ILE A 68 -11.88 1.98 -17.45
N ALA A 69 -12.73 2.21 -18.45
CA ALA A 69 -12.53 3.19 -19.50
C ALA A 69 -13.26 4.49 -19.09
N VAL A 70 -12.43 5.48 -18.76
CA VAL A 70 -12.74 6.78 -18.18
C VAL A 70 -13.81 7.57 -18.97
N PRO A 71 -14.94 7.98 -18.36
CA PRO A 71 -15.58 9.25 -18.69
C PRO A 71 -14.96 10.32 -17.79
N HIS A 72 -14.17 11.22 -18.38
CA HIS A 72 -13.50 12.31 -17.67
C HIS A 72 -14.55 13.28 -17.13
N HIS A 73 -14.54 13.53 -15.82
CA HIS A 73 -14.90 14.87 -15.35
C HIS A 73 -13.64 15.73 -15.47
N GLU A 74 -13.70 16.75 -16.33
CA GLU A 74 -12.84 17.92 -16.30
C GLU A 74 -13.03 18.64 -14.95
N GLY A 75 -12.57 18.02 -13.87
CA GLY A 75 -12.52 18.62 -12.56
C GLY A 75 -11.14 19.23 -12.42
N GLU A 76 -11.05 20.55 -12.55
CA GLU A 76 -9.88 21.33 -12.19
C GLU A 76 -9.19 20.72 -10.97
N LEU A 77 -7.93 20.31 -11.13
CA LEU A 77 -7.02 19.83 -10.06
C LEU A 77 -6.82 20.85 -8.92
N CYS A 78 -7.57 21.96 -8.91
CA CYS A 78 -7.40 23.16 -8.12
C CYS A 78 -8.57 23.50 -7.17
N HIS A 79 -9.54 22.62 -6.92
CA HIS A 79 -10.71 23.02 -6.10
C HIS A 79 -10.54 22.90 -4.56
N ASP A 80 -9.44 22.32 -4.07
CA ASP A 80 -9.10 22.23 -2.63
C ASP A 80 -7.85 23.06 -2.25
N CYS A 81 -7.23 23.70 -3.24
CA CYS A 81 -6.26 24.76 -2.98
C CYS A 81 -7.04 26.07 -2.89
N GLY A 82 -7.06 26.71 -1.72
CA GLY A 82 -7.67 28.03 -1.51
C GLY A 82 -6.99 29.17 -2.28
N CYS A 83 -6.84 29.00 -3.60
CA CYS A 83 -6.14 29.86 -4.55
C CYS A 83 -6.97 31.07 -5.00
N HIS A 84 -8.11 31.34 -4.37
CA HIS A 84 -8.88 32.56 -4.62
C HIS A 84 -8.34 33.81 -3.91
N ASN A 85 -7.21 33.73 -3.19
CA ASN A 85 -6.53 34.91 -2.67
C ASN A 85 -5.10 34.97 -3.18
N HIS A 86 -4.83 35.98 -4.02
CA HIS A 86 -3.55 36.35 -4.65
C HIS A 86 -2.39 36.66 -3.66
N SER A 87 -2.52 36.32 -2.37
CA SER A 87 -1.61 36.71 -1.30
C SER A 87 -1.49 35.68 -0.16
N ALA A 88 -1.87 34.41 -0.39
CA ALA A 88 -1.65 33.33 0.57
C ALA A 88 -0.45 32.45 0.16
N GLY A 89 0.69 32.62 0.82
CA GLY A 89 1.91 31.84 0.54
C GLY A 89 1.71 30.32 0.69
N ILE A 90 2.36 29.55 -0.19
CA ILE A 90 2.27 28.08 -0.33
C ILE A 90 2.62 27.33 0.97
N VAL A 91 3.46 27.95 1.81
CA VAL A 91 3.99 27.36 3.04
C VAL A 91 2.91 27.10 4.08
N LYS A 92 1.95 28.01 4.26
CA LYS A 92 0.94 27.92 5.34
C LYS A 92 -0.12 26.81 5.08
N PRO A 93 -0.66 26.65 3.86
CA PRO A 93 -1.51 25.51 3.51
C PRO A 93 -0.75 24.18 3.57
N ALA A 94 0.49 24.14 3.07
CA ALA A 94 1.31 22.93 3.10
C ALA A 94 1.60 22.45 4.54
N LEU A 95 2.01 23.35 5.44
CA LEU A 95 2.25 23.02 6.85
C LEU A 95 0.99 22.52 7.56
N ARG A 96 -0.18 23.12 7.27
CA ARG A 96 -1.45 22.67 7.84
C ARG A 96 -1.84 21.28 7.34
N HIS A 97 -1.67 21.00 6.04
CA HIS A 97 -1.91 19.68 5.48
C HIS A 97 -0.95 18.63 6.03
N THR A 98 0.35 18.92 6.06
CA THR A 98 1.38 18.06 6.64
C THR A 98 1.08 17.78 8.11
N GLY A 99 0.75 18.82 8.90
CA GLY A 99 0.42 18.68 10.32
C GLY A 99 -0.82 17.81 10.56
N LYS A 100 -1.85 17.92 9.72
CA LYS A 100 -3.07 17.10 9.82
C LYS A 100 -2.80 15.63 9.48
N ILE A 101 -2.00 15.36 8.43
CA ILE A 101 -1.58 14.00 8.07
C ILE A 101 -0.68 13.42 9.16
N PHE A 102 0.26 14.20 9.68
CA PHE A 102 1.14 13.81 10.77
C PHE A 102 0.34 13.45 12.04
N LEU A 103 -0.60 14.31 12.46
CA LEU A 103 -1.43 14.03 13.62
C LEU A 103 -2.29 12.77 13.42
N TYR A 104 -2.87 12.60 12.23
CA TYR A 104 -3.62 11.40 11.88
C TYR A 104 -2.75 10.14 11.96
N LEU A 105 -1.56 10.16 11.34
CA LEU A 105 -0.60 9.06 11.40
C LEU A 105 -0.15 8.78 12.83
N PHE A 106 0.12 9.82 13.62
CA PHE A 106 0.54 9.69 15.01
C PHE A 106 -0.55 9.03 15.87
N VAL A 107 -1.78 9.53 15.81
CA VAL A 107 -2.90 8.97 16.58
C VAL A 107 -3.22 7.55 16.13
N PHE A 108 -3.28 7.30 14.83
CA PHE A 108 -3.58 5.97 14.30
C PHE A 108 -2.46 4.98 14.64
N THR A 109 -1.19 5.38 14.54
CA THR A 109 -0.04 4.55 14.93
C THR A 109 0.00 4.30 16.42
N PHE A 110 -0.34 5.29 17.25
CA PHE A 110 -0.44 5.12 18.70
C PHE A 110 -1.55 4.13 19.08
N ILE A 111 -2.74 4.26 18.49
CA ILE A 111 -3.84 3.32 18.70
C ILE A 111 -3.44 1.92 18.24
N LEU A 112 -2.82 1.78 17.07
CA LEU A 112 -2.42 0.49 16.52
C LEU A 112 -1.35 -0.17 17.39
N ASN A 113 -0.34 0.57 17.85
CA ASN A 113 0.65 0.06 18.80
C ASN A 113 0.00 -0.36 20.13
N LEU A 114 -0.91 0.45 20.66
CA LEU A 114 -1.64 0.11 21.88
C LEU A 114 -2.50 -1.15 21.70
N CYS A 115 -3.18 -1.28 20.55
CA CYS A 115 -3.93 -2.48 20.22
C CYS A 115 -3.03 -3.71 20.14
N ILE A 116 -1.81 -3.59 19.56
CA ILE A 116 -0.86 -4.70 19.49
C ILE A 116 -0.32 -5.06 20.87
N ASP A 117 -0.03 -4.07 21.71
CA ASP A 117 0.43 -4.28 23.08
C ASP A 117 -0.63 -5.00 23.93
N ILE A 118 -1.92 -4.67 23.71
CA ILE A 118 -3.06 -5.33 24.36
C ILE A 118 -3.35 -6.72 23.76
N LEU A 119 -3.29 -6.87 22.43
CA LEU A 119 -3.55 -8.14 21.74
C LEU A 119 -2.40 -9.13 21.98
N GLY A 120 -1.18 -8.64 22.20
CA GLY A 120 0.03 -9.42 22.32
C GLY A 120 0.52 -9.92 20.95
N ILE A 121 1.80 -9.68 20.66
CA ILE A 121 2.47 -10.25 19.49
C ILE A 121 2.34 -11.78 19.49
N ASP A 122 2.29 -12.41 20.67
CA ASP A 122 2.13 -13.85 20.82
C ASP A 122 0.78 -14.39 20.31
N LYS A 123 -0.31 -13.61 20.39
CA LYS A 123 -1.63 -14.03 19.86
C LYS A 123 -1.71 -13.83 18.34
N ILE A 124 -1.11 -12.77 17.82
CA ILE A 124 -1.00 -12.54 16.36
C ILE A 124 -0.09 -13.60 15.76
N SER A 125 1.02 -13.90 16.42
CA SER A 125 1.93 -14.98 16.07
C SER A 125 1.21 -16.32 16.15
N ALA A 126 0.47 -16.63 17.23
CA ALA A 126 -0.31 -17.87 17.35
C ALA A 126 -1.44 -17.99 16.32
N MET A 127 -2.05 -16.87 15.91
CA MET A 127 -3.03 -16.82 14.81
C MET A 127 -2.36 -16.97 13.43
N MET A 128 -1.10 -16.55 13.28
CA MET A 128 -0.28 -16.69 12.06
C MET A 128 0.58 -17.96 12.02
N LEU A 129 0.74 -18.70 13.13
CA LEU A 129 1.57 -19.90 13.30
C LEU A 129 0.88 -21.21 12.89
N GLY A 130 -0.32 -21.14 12.30
CA GLY A 130 -0.80 -22.29 11.55
C GLY A 130 -0.09 -22.31 10.20
N ASP A 131 0.70 -23.35 9.91
CA ASP A 131 1.21 -23.76 8.58
C ASP A 131 0.05 -23.87 7.56
N THR A 132 -0.56 -22.74 7.26
CA THR A 132 -1.80 -22.66 6.53
C THR A 132 -1.60 -21.66 5.41
N VAL A 133 -1.98 -22.12 4.22
CA VAL A 133 -2.07 -21.41 2.94
C VAL A 133 -2.80 -20.05 3.05
N PHE A 134 -3.42 -19.72 4.19
CA PHE A 134 -4.12 -18.47 4.45
C PHE A 134 -3.25 -17.36 5.05
N GLN A 135 -2.01 -17.63 5.45
CA GLN A 135 -1.12 -16.64 6.06
C GLN A 135 -0.88 -15.40 5.16
N PRO A 136 -0.68 -15.54 3.82
CA PRO A 136 -0.56 -14.40 2.93
C PRO A 136 -1.84 -13.56 2.81
N ALA A 137 -3.01 -14.18 2.92
CA ALA A 137 -4.29 -13.46 2.87
C ALA A 137 -4.50 -12.55 4.08
N ILE A 138 -4.16 -13.04 5.28
CA ILE A 138 -4.25 -12.24 6.50
C ILE A 138 -3.24 -11.09 6.49
N ALA A 139 -2.00 -11.37 6.05
CA ALA A 139 -0.98 -10.35 5.92
C ALA A 139 -1.37 -9.27 4.89
N ALA A 140 -1.96 -9.67 3.76
CA ALA A 140 -2.51 -8.77 2.75
C ALA A 140 -3.63 -7.87 3.31
N LEU A 141 -4.49 -8.38 4.20
CA LEU A 141 -5.53 -7.57 4.86
C LEU A 141 -4.92 -6.52 5.79
N ILE A 142 -3.92 -6.92 6.58
CA ILE A 142 -3.18 -6.00 7.47
C ILE A 142 -2.46 -4.93 6.65
N GLY A 143 -1.85 -5.32 5.52
CA GLY A 143 -1.16 -4.40 4.61
C GLY A 143 -2.08 -3.40 3.92
N LEU A 144 -3.38 -3.70 3.78
CA LEU A 144 -4.34 -2.78 3.18
C LEU A 144 -4.64 -1.57 4.08
N ILE A 145 -4.24 -1.61 5.35
CA ILE A 145 -4.31 -0.47 6.25
C ILE A 145 -3.41 0.64 5.66
N PRO A 146 -3.96 1.81 5.32
CA PRO A 146 -3.21 2.89 4.66
C PRO A 146 -2.32 3.65 5.66
N ASN A 147 -1.38 2.94 6.28
CA ASN A 147 -0.39 3.44 7.21
C ASN A 147 0.97 2.75 6.98
N CYS A 148 2.03 3.55 6.98
CA CYS A 148 3.43 3.13 7.01
C CYS A 148 3.72 2.12 8.15
N ALA A 149 3.08 2.29 9.31
CA ALA A 149 3.36 1.43 10.47
C ALA A 149 3.02 -0.06 10.24
N ALA A 150 1.98 -0.36 9.45
CA ALA A 150 1.61 -1.76 9.17
C ALA A 150 2.74 -2.51 8.43
N SER A 151 3.35 -1.86 7.44
CA SER A 151 4.49 -2.38 6.69
C SER A 151 5.74 -2.58 7.55
N VAL A 152 6.01 -1.63 8.46
CA VAL A 152 7.12 -1.75 9.43
C VAL A 152 6.91 -2.97 10.34
N ILE A 153 5.70 -3.14 10.89
CA ILE A 153 5.37 -4.26 11.77
C ILE A 153 5.49 -5.59 11.05
N LEU A 154 4.94 -5.71 9.84
CA LEU A 154 5.05 -6.93 9.04
C LEU A 154 6.52 -7.27 8.78
N THR A 155 7.35 -6.27 8.49
CA THR A 155 8.77 -6.53 8.27
C THR A 155 9.49 -6.91 9.55
N GLN A 156 9.15 -6.30 10.69
CA GLN A 156 9.71 -6.70 11.99
C GLN A 156 9.33 -8.15 12.33
N LEU A 157 8.08 -8.55 12.12
CA LEU A 157 7.64 -9.94 12.30
C LEU A 157 8.39 -10.91 11.38
N TYR A 158 8.69 -10.49 10.15
CA TYR A 158 9.50 -11.28 9.22
C TYR A 158 10.96 -11.43 9.70
N LEU A 159 11.56 -10.34 10.17
CA LEU A 159 12.93 -10.36 10.72
C LEU A 159 13.03 -11.17 12.01
N SER A 160 11.97 -11.18 12.83
CA SER A 160 11.85 -12.04 14.01
C SER A 160 11.54 -13.51 13.66
N GLY A 161 11.32 -13.85 12.39
CA GLY A 161 11.00 -15.20 11.94
C GLY A 161 9.58 -15.66 12.25
N ALA A 162 8.69 -14.75 12.67
CA ALA A 162 7.31 -15.04 13.03
C ALA A 162 6.40 -15.22 11.80
N ILE A 163 6.77 -14.64 10.65
CA ILE A 163 6.01 -14.76 9.40
C ILE A 163 6.90 -15.14 8.22
N SER A 164 6.32 -15.82 7.23
CA SER A 164 6.99 -16.28 6.03
C SER A 164 7.29 -15.15 5.03
N PHE A 165 8.22 -15.40 4.10
CA PHE A 165 8.55 -14.47 3.02
C PHE A 165 7.33 -14.19 2.11
N SER A 166 6.54 -15.22 1.80
CA SER A 166 5.29 -15.08 1.04
C SER A 166 4.30 -14.13 1.72
N SER A 167 4.16 -14.25 3.05
CA SER A 167 3.24 -13.43 3.84
C SER A 167 3.64 -11.97 3.88
N VAL A 168 4.93 -11.70 4.11
CA VAL A 168 5.42 -10.31 4.12
C VAL A 168 5.33 -9.68 2.73
N ILE A 169 5.57 -10.43 1.65
CA ILE A 169 5.37 -9.94 0.28
C ILE A 169 3.90 -9.60 0.04
N ALA A 170 2.97 -10.48 0.39
CA ALA A 170 1.53 -10.24 0.20
C ALA A 170 1.06 -8.99 0.96
N GLY A 171 1.48 -8.84 2.23
CA GLY A 171 1.17 -7.67 3.05
C GLY A 171 1.81 -6.37 2.52
N LEU A 172 3.08 -6.41 2.14
CA LEU A 172 3.76 -5.22 1.64
C LEU A 172 3.27 -4.82 0.23
N CYS A 173 2.73 -5.74 -0.56
CA CYS A 173 2.15 -5.46 -1.87
C CYS A 173 0.78 -4.76 -1.76
N THR A 174 -0.05 -5.11 -0.76
CA THR A 174 -1.33 -4.39 -0.54
C THR A 174 -1.15 -3.01 0.09
N GLY A 175 0.02 -2.76 0.70
CA GLY A 175 0.41 -1.50 1.31
C GLY A 175 0.68 -0.37 0.32
N ALA A 176 -0.37 0.14 -0.33
CA ALA A 176 -0.31 1.32 -1.21
C ALA A 176 -0.30 2.67 -0.45
N GLY A 177 -0.17 2.61 0.89
CA GLY A 177 -0.05 3.76 1.79
C GLY A 177 -1.19 4.77 1.67
N ILE A 178 -0.87 6.05 1.86
CA ILE A 178 -1.82 7.16 1.68
C ILE A 178 -2.35 7.29 0.24
N GLY A 179 -1.76 6.57 -0.73
CA GLY A 179 -2.22 6.52 -2.11
C GLY A 179 -3.67 6.05 -2.24
N LEU A 180 -4.09 5.07 -1.43
CA LEU A 180 -5.47 4.57 -1.41
C LEU A 180 -6.45 5.63 -0.90
N VAL A 181 -6.10 6.34 0.17
CA VAL A 181 -6.94 7.40 0.74
C VAL A 181 -7.09 8.55 -0.25
N VAL A 182 -6.01 8.93 -0.93
CA VAL A 182 -6.06 9.97 -1.97
C VAL A 182 -6.91 9.52 -3.15
N LEU A 183 -6.79 8.27 -3.60
CA LEU A 183 -7.62 7.72 -4.69
C LEU A 183 -9.12 7.87 -4.38
N PHE A 184 -9.55 7.54 -3.16
CA PHE A 184 -10.93 7.74 -2.71
C PHE A 184 -11.36 9.21 -2.63
N LYS A 185 -10.42 10.13 -2.42
CA LYS A 185 -10.69 11.57 -2.37
C LYS A 185 -10.82 12.17 -3.77
N VAL A 186 -10.00 11.72 -4.73
CA VAL A 186 -9.93 12.33 -6.07
C VAL A 186 -10.86 11.65 -7.07
N ASN A 187 -11.09 10.34 -6.95
CA ASN A 187 -12.01 9.63 -7.84
C ASN A 187 -13.41 9.56 -7.19
N PRO A 188 -14.44 10.23 -7.76
CA PRO A 188 -15.79 10.22 -7.19
C PRO A 188 -16.49 8.85 -7.28
N ASP A 189 -16.08 7.98 -8.22
CA ASP A 189 -16.69 6.66 -8.35
C ASP A 189 -16.19 5.67 -7.29
N LYS A 190 -16.95 5.57 -6.20
CA LYS A 190 -16.66 4.66 -5.09
C LYS A 190 -16.64 3.19 -5.51
N LYS A 191 -17.42 2.79 -6.53
CA LYS A 191 -17.48 1.40 -6.97
C LYS A 191 -16.18 1.03 -7.69
N GLU A 192 -15.67 1.94 -8.51
CA GLU A 192 -14.40 1.78 -9.19
C GLU A 192 -13.23 1.71 -8.19
N ASN A 193 -13.20 2.59 -7.19
CA ASN A 193 -12.17 2.55 -6.15
C ASN A 193 -12.16 1.24 -5.36
N ILE A 194 -13.34 0.70 -5.05
CA ILE A 194 -13.47 -0.61 -4.39
C ILE A 194 -12.99 -1.72 -5.32
N LYS A 195 -13.29 -1.67 -6.62
CA LYS A 195 -12.75 -2.64 -7.59
C LYS A 195 -11.22 -2.59 -7.64
N ILE A 196 -10.61 -1.40 -7.68
CA ILE A 196 -9.15 -1.23 -7.69
C ILE A 196 -8.53 -1.85 -6.43
N ILE A 197 -9.09 -1.58 -5.25
CA ILE A 197 -8.65 -2.20 -3.99
C ILE A 197 -8.79 -3.72 -4.03
N ALA A 198 -9.92 -4.23 -4.51
CA ALA A 198 -10.17 -5.67 -4.58
C ALA A 198 -9.18 -6.36 -5.52
N VAL A 199 -8.91 -5.77 -6.69
CA VAL A 199 -7.92 -6.27 -7.65
C VAL A 199 -6.52 -6.24 -7.05
N LEU A 200 -6.13 -5.15 -6.40
CA LEU A 200 -4.84 -5.03 -5.70
C LEU A 200 -4.67 -6.13 -4.65
N TYR A 201 -5.69 -6.32 -3.81
CA TYR A 201 -5.70 -7.36 -2.78
C TYR A 201 -5.58 -8.76 -3.38
N VAL A 202 -6.41 -9.09 -4.37
CA VAL A 202 -6.39 -10.40 -5.03
C VAL A 202 -5.03 -10.69 -5.66
N ILE A 203 -4.43 -9.72 -6.35
CA ILE A 203 -3.10 -9.86 -6.94
C ILE A 203 -2.05 -10.13 -5.88
N ALA A 204 -2.07 -9.37 -4.78
CA ALA A 204 -1.10 -9.53 -3.70
C ALA A 204 -1.22 -10.89 -3.00
N VAL A 205 -2.45 -11.36 -2.76
CA VAL A 205 -2.70 -12.69 -2.19
C VAL A 205 -2.26 -13.79 -3.14
N ILE A 206 -2.61 -13.71 -4.44
CA ILE A 206 -2.18 -14.69 -5.44
C ILE A 206 -0.65 -14.72 -5.54
N ALA A 207 0.02 -13.56 -5.55
CA ALA A 207 1.46 -13.48 -5.58
C ALA A 207 2.09 -14.14 -4.33
N GLY A 208 1.54 -13.88 -3.14
CA GLY A 208 1.96 -14.54 -1.90
C GLY A 208 1.79 -16.05 -1.95
N LEU A 209 0.61 -16.53 -2.37
CA LEU A 209 0.31 -17.96 -2.51
C LEU A 209 1.24 -18.66 -3.51
N ILE A 210 1.53 -18.02 -4.65
CA ILE A 210 2.47 -18.56 -5.64
C ILE A 210 3.86 -18.69 -5.02
N LEU A 211 4.33 -17.67 -4.29
CA LEU A 211 5.63 -17.71 -3.62
C LEU A 211 5.70 -18.82 -2.56
N GLU A 212 4.63 -19.00 -1.80
CA GLU A 212 4.49 -20.07 -0.80
C GLU A 212 4.57 -21.46 -1.45
N LEU A 213 3.89 -21.66 -2.58
CA LEU A 213 3.97 -22.91 -3.36
C LEU A 213 5.35 -23.17 -3.97
N THR A 214 6.11 -22.12 -4.29
CA THR A 214 7.49 -22.25 -4.78
C THR A 214 8.52 -22.55 -3.70
N GLY A 215 8.12 -22.56 -2.42
CA GLY A 215 9.00 -22.89 -1.29
C GLY A 215 10.07 -21.83 -1.00
N VAL A 216 9.80 -20.56 -1.33
CA VAL A 216 10.66 -19.40 -1.05
C VAL A 216 10.25 -18.71 0.25
#